data_AF-A0A061RNR2-F1
#
_entry.id   AF-A0A061RNR2-F1
#
_cell.length_a   1.000
_cell.length_b   1.000
_cell.length_c   1.000
_cell.angle_alpha   90.00
_cell.angle_beta   90.00
_cell.angle_gamma   90.00
#
_symmetry.space_group_name_H-M   'P 1'
#
loop_
_entity.id
_entity.type
_entity.pdbx_description
1 polymer ?
#
loop_
_entity_poly.entity_id
_entity_poly.type
_entity_poly.pdbx_seq_one_letter_code
_entity_poly.pdbx_strand_id
1 'polypeptide(L)'
;QVLQAILTSPEDGVEVKLVFANRNRDDILLYEELEHLSSSHKNFSVHYVLSGAIPSDWKHSTGRINKQILTDNLFSASKETLCLMC
;
A
#
# COMPACT_ATOMS: atom_id res chain seq x y z
N GLN A 1 6.34 -6.70 10.32
CA GLN A 1 5.80 -7.26 11.57
C GLN A 1 4.31 -6.98 11.73
N VAL A 2 3.85 -5.71 11.75
CA VAL A 2 2.41 -5.40 11.89
C VAL A 2 1.55 -6.01 10.78
N LEU A 3 1.91 -5.79 9.51
CA LEU A 3 1.16 -6.32 8.36
C LEU A 3 1.07 -7.86 8.41
N GLN A 4 2.20 -8.54 8.60
CA GLN A 4 2.22 -10.01 8.68
C GLN A 4 1.33 -10.54 9.80
N ALA A 5 1.37 -9.95 10.99
CA ALA A 5 0.54 -10.37 12.12
C ALA A 5 -0.96 -10.27 11.80
N ILE A 6 -1.39 -9.18 11.15
CA ILE A 6 -2.79 -8.99 10.72
C ILE A 6 -3.19 -10.05 9.69
N LEU A 7 -2.33 -10.32 8.69
CA LEU A 7 -2.66 -11.26 7.62
C LEU A 7 -2.66 -12.72 8.08
N THR A 8 -1.88 -13.07 9.11
CA THR A 8 -1.86 -14.43 9.67
C THR A 8 -3.02 -14.72 10.63
N SER A 9 -3.83 -13.71 10.98
CA SER A 9 -5.00 -13.83 11.85
C SER A 9 -6.29 -13.55 11.08
N PRO A 10 -6.77 -14.49 10.24
CA PRO A 10 -7.92 -14.28 9.36
C PRO A 10 -9.26 -14.03 10.08
N GLU A 11 -9.33 -14.29 11.40
CA GLU A 11 -10.57 -14.13 12.19
C GLU A 11 -10.87 -12.66 12.58
N ASP A 12 -9.88 -11.77 12.50
CA ASP A 12 -10.02 -10.40 13.02
C ASP A 12 -10.77 -9.44 12.08
N GLY A 13 -11.07 -9.85 10.84
CA GLY A 13 -11.85 -9.05 9.88
C GLY A 13 -11.22 -7.72 9.48
N VAL A 14 -9.95 -7.48 9.85
CA VAL A 14 -9.26 -6.21 9.59
C VAL A 14 -8.83 -6.13 8.13
N GLU A 15 -9.25 -5.04 7.47
CA GLU A 15 -8.79 -4.68 6.14
C GLU A 15 -7.61 -3.71 6.20
N VAL A 16 -6.63 -3.88 5.31
CA VAL A 16 -5.40 -3.09 5.27
C VAL A 16 -5.16 -2.53 3.88
N LYS A 17 -5.02 -1.20 3.81
CA LYS A 17 -4.57 -0.47 2.62
C LYS A 17 -3.22 0.17 2.88
N LEU A 18 -2.25 -0.11 2.01
CA LEU A 18 -0.91 0.48 2.06
C LEU A 18 -0.70 1.39 0.86
N VAL A 19 -0.32 2.65 1.09
CA VAL A 19 0.25 3.52 0.06
C VAL A 19 1.74 3.62 0.30
N PHE A 20 2.56 3.13 -0.65
CA PHE A 20 4.01 3.05 -0.48
C PHE A 20 4.75 3.90 -1.51
N ALA A 21 5.44 4.95 -1.04
CA ALA A 21 6.10 5.93 -1.89
C ALA A 21 7.62 5.75 -1.90
N ASN A 22 8.19 5.65 -3.10
CA ASN A 22 9.62 5.47 -3.33
C ASN A 22 10.09 6.38 -4.47
N ARG A 23 11.42 6.53 -4.64
CA ARG A 23 11.96 7.35 -5.72
C ARG A 23 11.87 6.59 -7.05
N ASN A 24 12.45 5.40 -7.13
CA ASN A 24 12.39 4.53 -8.30
C ASN A 24 11.80 3.15 -7.93
N ARG A 25 11.46 2.34 -8.94
CA ARG A 25 10.91 0.98 -8.72
C ARG A 25 11.85 0.09 -7.91
N ASP A 26 13.15 0.15 -8.18
CA ASP A 26 14.15 -0.67 -7.50
C ASP A 26 14.36 -0.27 -6.03
N ASP A 27 13.89 0.92 -5.63
CA ASP A 27 13.94 1.37 -4.24
C ASP A 27 12.77 0.81 -3.41
N ILE A 28 11.80 0.12 -4.05
CA ILE A 28 10.66 -0.48 -3.35
C ILE A 28 11.14 -1.74 -2.64
N LEU A 29 11.28 -1.61 -1.32
CA LEU A 29 11.65 -2.74 -0.47
C LEU A 29 10.53 -3.78 -0.43
N LEU A 30 10.92 -5.05 -0.54
CA LEU A 30 10.01 -6.20 -0.47
C LEU A 30 8.89 -6.17 -1.51
N TYR A 31 9.17 -5.63 -2.71
CA TYR A 31 8.17 -5.47 -3.76
C TYR A 31 7.51 -6.80 -4.14
N GLU A 32 8.30 -7.85 -4.38
CA GLU A 32 7.77 -9.17 -4.76
C GLU A 32 6.90 -9.78 -3.64
N GLU A 33 7.33 -9.63 -2.38
CA GLU A 33 6.57 -10.11 -1.23
C GLU A 33 5.27 -9.33 -1.04
N LEU A 34 5.28 -8.01 -1.22
CA LEU A 34 4.07 -7.18 -1.12
C LEU A 34 3.07 -7.52 -2.23
N GLU A 35 3.54 -7.73 -3.47
CA GLU A 35 2.69 -8.20 -4.57
C GLU A 35 2.11 -9.59 -4.29
N HIS A 36 2.94 -10.52 -3.80
CA HIS A 36 2.48 -11.84 -3.40
C HIS A 36 1.41 -11.74 -2.31
N LEU A 37 1.63 -10.93 -1.26
CA LEU A 37 0.65 -10.73 -0.19
C LEU A 37 -0.65 -10.14 -0.71
N SER A 38 -0.59 -9.11 -1.56
CA SER A 38 -1.74 -8.43 -2.17
C SER A 38 -2.57 -9.37 -3.06
N SER A 39 -1.90 -10.24 -3.81
CA SER A 39 -2.58 -11.27 -4.63
C SER A 39 -3.18 -12.42 -3.79
N SER A 40 -2.58 -12.74 -2.65
CA SER A 40 -2.96 -13.89 -1.82
C SER A 40 -4.03 -13.56 -0.78
N HIS A 41 -4.13 -12.31 -0.34
CA HIS A 41 -5.01 -11.89 0.76
C HIS A 41 -5.98 -10.82 0.28
N LYS A 42 -7.28 -11.15 0.24
CA LYS A 42 -8.34 -10.21 -0.20
C LYS A 42 -8.49 -8.98 0.70
N ASN A 43 -8.08 -9.08 1.96
CA ASN A 43 -8.13 -8.00 2.94
C ASN A 43 -6.89 -7.10 2.90
N PHE A 44 -5.98 -7.29 1.94
CA PHE A 44 -4.81 -6.45 1.75
C PHE A 44 -4.75 -5.90 0.33
N SER A 45 -4.49 -4.59 0.23
CA SER A 45 -4.14 -3.97 -1.05
C SER A 45 -3.02 -2.97 -0.86
N VAL A 46 -2.11 -2.91 -1.84
CA VAL A 46 -1.00 -1.98 -1.88
C VAL A 46 -1.08 -1.11 -3.14
N HIS A 47 -0.82 0.19 -2.97
CA HIS A 47 -0.70 1.15 -4.06
C HIS A 47 0.65 1.85 -3.99
N TYR A 48 1.42 1.79 -5.07
CA TYR A 48 2.77 2.35 -5.10
C TYR A 48 2.79 3.78 -5.66
N VAL A 49 3.77 4.58 -5.25
CA VAL A 49 3.96 5.94 -5.77
C VAL A 49 5.43 6.15 -6.08
N LEU A 50 5.74 6.53 -7.34
CA LEU A 50 7.11 6.80 -7.75
C LEU A 50 7.32 8.28 -8.06
N SER A 51 8.36 8.89 -7.47
CA SER A 51 8.67 10.30 -7.69
C SER A 51 9.83 10.57 -8.65
N GLY A 52 10.55 9.52 -9.06
CA GLY A 52 11.75 9.57 -9.89
C GLY A 52 11.52 8.99 -11.28
N ALA A 53 12.32 7.99 -11.65
CA ALA A 53 12.18 7.31 -12.93
C ALA A 53 10.91 6.46 -12.96
N ILE A 54 10.06 6.68 -13.98
CA ILE A 54 8.79 5.96 -14.14
C ILE A 54 8.96 4.91 -15.24
N PRO A 55 8.83 3.61 -14.92
CA PRO A 55 8.81 2.55 -15.93
C PRO A 55 7.64 2.70 -16.90
N SER A 56 7.81 2.26 -18.15
CA SER A 56 6.75 2.33 -19.17
C SER A 56 5.51 1.50 -18.83
N ASP A 57 5.67 0.46 -18.01
CA ASP A 57 4.61 -0.43 -17.54
C ASP A 57 4.00 0.01 -16.19
N TRP A 58 4.35 1.20 -15.67
CA TRP A 58 3.89 1.66 -14.37
C TRP A 58 2.39 1.99 -14.36
N LYS A 59 1.64 1.27 -13.52
CA LYS A 59 0.17 1.40 -13.42
C LYS A 59 -0.31 2.20 -12.22
N HIS A 60 0.60 2.58 -11.31
CA HIS A 60 0.26 3.30 -10.10
C HIS A 60 0.55 4.80 -10.22
N SER A 61 0.37 5.53 -9.12
CA SER A 61 0.55 6.98 -9.13
C SER A 61 2.02 7.39 -9.26
N THR A 62 2.24 8.62 -9.69
CA THR A 62 3.56 9.22 -9.85
C THR A 62 3.63 10.57 -9.12
N GLY A 63 4.85 11.03 -8.84
CA GLY A 63 5.10 12.26 -8.09
C GLY A 63 5.17 12.03 -6.57
N ARG A 64 4.78 13.05 -5.80
CA ARG A 64 4.75 12.98 -4.32
C ARG A 64 3.34 12.64 -3.85
N ILE A 65 3.26 12.06 -2.65
CA ILE A 65 1.98 11.87 -1.95
C ILE A 65 1.22 13.19 -1.87
N ASN A 66 -0.05 13.15 -2.27
CA ASN A 66 -0.96 14.28 -2.25
C ASN A 66 -2.36 13.83 -1.81
N LYS A 67 -3.24 14.80 -1.60
CA LYS A 67 -4.61 14.54 -1.12
C LYS A 67 -5.38 13.56 -2.00
N GLN A 68 -5.24 13.66 -3.32
CA GLN A 68 -5.97 12.83 -4.27
C GLN A 68 -5.54 11.36 -4.14
N ILE A 69 -4.22 11.11 -4.15
CA ILE A 69 -3.65 9.76 -3.99
C ILE A 69 -4.15 9.13 -2.69
N LEU A 70 -4.12 9.86 -1.58
CA LEU A 70 -4.59 9.34 -0.29
C LEU A 70 -6.10 9.07 -0.29
N THR A 71 -6.90 9.96 -0.88
CA THR A 71 -8.36 9.81 -0.93
C THR A 71 -8.77 8.61 -1.78
N ASP A 72 -8.07 8.34 -2.87
CA ASP A 72 -8.39 7.25 -3.79
C ASP A 72 -7.92 5.88 -3.26
N ASN A 73 -6.84 5.86 -2.48
CA ASN A 73 -6.14 4.61 -2.14
C ASN A 73 -6.14 4.24 -0.65
N LEU A 74 -6.63 5.09 0.24
CA LEU A 74 -6.82 4.76 1.66
C LEU A 74 -8.31 4.64 2.01
N PHE A 75 -8.58 4.24 3.25
CA PHE A 75 -9.92 4.28 3.80
C PHE A 75 -10.32 5.70 4.18
N SER A 76 -11.62 5.98 4.10
CA SER A 76 -12.19 7.20 4.64
C SER A 76 -11.93 7.30 6.15
N ALA A 77 -11.76 8.52 6.64
CA ALA A 77 -11.63 8.77 8.07
C ALA A 77 -12.89 8.30 8.81
N SER A 78 -12.70 7.47 9.84
CA SER A 78 -13.77 6.96 10.69
C SER A 78 -13.22 6.63 12.08
N LYS A 79 -14.10 6.34 13.04
CA LYS A 79 -13.68 5.88 14.39
C LYS A 79 -13.07 4.48 14.38
N GLU A 80 -13.33 3.72 13.32
CA GLU A 80 -12.89 2.33 13.13
C GLU A 80 -11.64 2.25 12.24
N THR A 81 -11.20 3.38 11.68
CA THR A 81 -10.05 3.48 10.79
C THR A 81 -8.83 3.99 11.56
N LEU A 82 -7.75 3.22 11.57
CA LEU A 82 -6.44 3.66 12.04
C LEU A 82 -5.52 3.96 10.85
N CYS A 83 -4.90 5.14 10.85
CA CYS A 83 -3.88 5.52 9.87
C CYS A 83 -2.51 5.55 10.54
N LEU A 84 -1.55 4.80 10.00
CA LEU A 84 -0.17 4.73 10.46
C LEU A 84 0.75 5.30 9.38
N MET A 85 1.77 6.05 9.77
CA MET A 85 2.73 6.68 8.85
C MET A 85 4.16 6.52 9.38
N CYS A 86 5.11 6.34 8.47
CA CYS A 86 6.55 6.22 8.73
C CYS A 86 7.31 6.97 7.63
#